data_AF-A0A0Q5J3W5-F1
#
_entry.id   AF-A0A0Q5J3W5-F1
#
_cell.length_a   1.000
_cell.length_b   1.000
_cell.length_c   1.000
_cell.angle_alpha   90.00
_cell.angle_beta   90.00
_cell.angle_gamma   90.00
#
_symmetry.space_group_name_H-M   'P 1'
#
loop_
_entity.id
_entity.type
_entity.pdbx_description
1 polymer ?
#
loop_
_entity_poly.entity_id
_entity_poly.type
_entity_poly.pdbx_seq_one_letter_code
_entity_poly.pdbx_strand_id
1 'polypeptide(L)'
;MADHSELNIDVFVYPAGQRDQAEAIKHGMAAFRQDLAAARTQGTYSRLDELDQTRFILTSDDAPTHTPADAVDAQVIAAIADAERIVGEKLRLSMDLSSSGMPLLSTGYLFYKQLYYVKVRVSAAQRAIAQPDFDALADQAARALVPAVKVTNIGGCADLTIHLDAKAKPEQGAVDMTRQLKAHLGFNCYTSTKQAGIEDLVKAAEVIEIAYSAGDWKSQ
;
A
#
# COMPACT_ATOMS: atom_id res chain seq x y z
N MET A 1 -12.35 -19.00 -26.89
CA MET A 1 -11.74 -18.13 -25.86
C MET A 1 -12.89 -17.38 -25.22
N ALA A 2 -13.18 -17.66 -23.94
CA ALA A 2 -14.35 -17.11 -23.27
C ALA A 2 -14.18 -15.60 -23.05
N ASP A 3 -15.30 -14.90 -23.26
CA ASP A 3 -15.52 -13.47 -23.19
C ASP A 3 -15.34 -12.99 -21.73
N HIS A 4 -14.11 -12.62 -21.35
CA HIS A 4 -13.86 -11.99 -20.06
C HIS A 4 -14.13 -10.50 -20.22
N SER A 5 -15.18 -10.01 -19.55
CA SER A 5 -15.45 -8.60 -19.32
C SER A 5 -14.15 -7.90 -18.91
N GLU A 6 -13.63 -7.02 -19.77
CA GLU A 6 -12.30 -6.44 -19.62
C GLU A 6 -12.24 -5.58 -18.35
N LEU A 7 -11.58 -6.10 -17.31
CA LEU A 7 -11.23 -5.34 -16.12
C LEU A 7 -10.04 -4.46 -16.47
N ASN A 8 -10.18 -3.15 -16.23
CA ASN A 8 -9.04 -2.24 -16.26
C ASN A 8 -8.44 -2.18 -14.86
N ILE A 9 -7.17 -2.59 -14.75
CA ILE A 9 -6.42 -2.61 -13.49
C ILE A 9 -5.19 -1.72 -13.66
N ASP A 10 -5.19 -0.58 -12.98
CA ASP A 10 -4.07 0.35 -12.95
C ASP A 10 -3.36 0.26 -11.60
N VAL A 11 -2.03 0.21 -11.61
CA VAL A 11 -1.19 0.24 -10.41
C VAL A 11 -0.31 1.47 -10.46
N PHE A 12 -0.41 2.30 -9.43
CA PHE A 12 0.40 3.49 -9.25
C PHE A 12 1.27 3.33 -8.02
N VAL A 13 2.56 3.62 -8.17
CA VAL A 13 3.54 3.60 -7.08
C VAL A 13 4.19 4.97 -7.02
N TYR A 14 4.08 5.65 -5.89
CA TYR A 14 4.60 7.02 -5.74
C TYR A 14 5.16 7.25 -4.33
N PRO A 15 6.21 8.08 -4.20
CA PRO A 15 6.90 8.25 -2.93
C PRO A 15 6.00 8.92 -1.89
N ALA A 16 6.12 8.46 -0.63
CA ALA A 16 5.41 9.01 0.53
C ALA A 16 6.36 9.49 1.64
N GLY A 17 7.58 8.93 1.67
CA GLY A 17 8.56 9.17 2.72
C GLY A 17 8.22 8.45 4.03
N GLN A 18 9.05 8.65 5.05
CA GLN A 18 8.84 8.04 6.37
C GLN A 18 7.69 8.73 7.10
N ARG A 19 6.64 7.96 7.39
CA ARG A 19 5.47 8.37 8.19
C ARG A 19 5.00 7.20 9.05
N ASP A 20 4.31 7.53 10.15
CA ASP A 20 3.47 6.53 10.84
C ASP A 20 2.45 5.94 9.86
N GLN A 21 2.18 4.64 9.95
CA GLN A 21 1.34 3.95 8.95
C GLN A 21 -0.10 4.49 8.93
N ALA A 22 -0.71 4.76 10.08
CA ALA A 22 -2.08 5.25 10.14
C ALA A 22 -2.18 6.67 9.58
N GLU A 23 -1.24 7.54 9.94
CA GLU A 23 -1.17 8.90 9.38
C GLU A 23 -0.83 8.88 7.88
N ALA A 24 0.05 7.98 7.43
CA ALA A 24 0.36 7.82 6.01
C ALA A 24 -0.89 7.44 5.22
N ILE A 25 -1.65 6.44 5.67
CA ILE A 25 -2.89 6.00 5.01
C ILE A 25 -3.93 7.13 5.00
N LYS A 26 -4.12 7.83 6.12
CA LYS A 26 -5.05 8.96 6.20
C LYS A 26 -4.67 10.08 5.21
N HIS A 27 -3.41 10.49 5.20
CA HIS A 27 -2.89 11.49 4.27
C HIS A 27 -3.06 11.04 2.81
N GLY A 28 -2.67 9.81 2.51
CA GLY A 28 -2.74 9.26 1.15
C GLY A 28 -4.18 9.13 0.66
N MET A 29 -5.14 8.79 1.53
CA MET A 29 -6.56 8.75 1.18
C MET A 29 -7.12 10.15 0.92
N ALA A 30 -6.64 11.19 1.61
CA ALA A 30 -6.98 12.56 1.30
C ALA A 30 -6.45 12.99 -0.09
N ALA A 31 -5.19 12.66 -0.40
CA ALA A 31 -4.60 12.90 -1.71
C ALA A 31 -5.33 12.13 -2.83
N PHE A 32 -5.70 10.87 -2.58
CA PHE A 32 -6.47 10.08 -3.53
C PHE A 32 -7.83 10.73 -3.86
N ARG A 33 -8.53 11.27 -2.86
CA ARG A 33 -9.77 12.02 -3.12
C ARG A 33 -9.53 13.29 -3.92
N GLN A 34 -8.41 13.97 -3.70
CA GLN A 34 -8.03 15.14 -4.51
C GLN A 34 -7.79 14.75 -5.96
N ASP A 35 -7.11 13.62 -6.23
CA ASP A 35 -6.95 13.09 -7.59
C ASP A 35 -8.30 12.82 -8.26
N LEU A 36 -9.25 12.24 -7.53
CA LEU A 36 -10.60 11.96 -8.05
C LEU A 36 -11.38 13.25 -8.35
N ALA A 37 -11.28 14.24 -7.46
CA ALA A 37 -11.90 15.55 -7.67
C ALA A 37 -11.28 16.29 -8.87
N ALA A 38 -9.96 16.18 -9.05
CA ALA A 38 -9.25 16.73 -10.20
C ALA A 38 -9.70 16.05 -11.50
N ALA A 39 -9.78 14.71 -11.54
CA ALA A 39 -10.26 13.97 -12.71
C ALA A 39 -11.70 14.34 -13.11
N ARG A 40 -12.58 14.56 -12.12
CA ARG A 40 -13.93 15.09 -12.38
C ARG A 40 -13.89 16.51 -12.95
N THR A 41 -13.08 17.39 -12.38
CA THR A 41 -12.94 18.80 -12.83
C THR A 41 -12.35 18.89 -14.24
N GLN A 42 -11.43 17.99 -14.58
CA GLN A 42 -10.83 17.88 -15.91
C GLN A 42 -11.76 17.22 -16.94
N GLY A 43 -12.95 16.77 -16.52
CA GLY A 43 -13.95 16.19 -17.41
C GLY A 43 -13.69 14.74 -17.77
N THR A 44 -12.86 13.99 -17.04
CA THR A 44 -12.72 12.53 -17.24
C THR A 44 -14.03 11.81 -16.90
N TYR A 45 -14.67 12.23 -15.81
CA TYR A 45 -15.93 11.65 -15.32
C TYR A 45 -17.03 12.71 -15.23
N SER A 46 -18.21 12.41 -15.78
CA SER A 46 -19.39 13.28 -15.67
C SER A 46 -20.08 13.12 -14.32
N ARG A 47 -19.90 11.95 -13.70
CA ARG A 47 -20.37 11.62 -12.35
C ARG A 47 -19.31 10.79 -11.64
N LEU A 48 -19.10 11.06 -10.36
CA LEU A 48 -18.23 10.30 -9.49
C LEU A 48 -18.77 10.38 -8.06
N ASP A 49 -19.15 9.24 -7.51
CA ASP A 49 -19.67 9.08 -6.16
C ASP A 49 -18.81 8.11 -5.36
N GLU A 50 -18.46 8.49 -4.13
CA GLU A 50 -17.91 7.58 -3.13
C GLU A 50 -19.05 6.80 -2.47
N LEU A 51 -18.96 5.47 -2.45
CA LEU A 51 -19.98 4.60 -1.89
C LEU A 51 -19.63 4.19 -0.47
N ASP A 52 -18.45 3.61 -0.29
CA ASP A 52 -17.94 3.17 1.00
C ASP A 52 -16.42 3.17 1.05
N GLN A 53 -15.89 3.42 2.25
CA GLN A 53 -14.49 3.23 2.58
C GLN A 53 -14.39 2.17 3.67
N THR A 54 -13.54 1.17 3.47
CA THR A 54 -13.31 0.10 4.45
C THR A 54 -11.84 -0.24 4.56
N ARG A 55 -11.42 -0.63 5.77
CA ARG A 55 -10.06 -1.11 6.00
C ARG A 55 -9.81 -2.41 5.22
N PHE A 56 -8.69 -2.48 4.52
CA PHE A 56 -8.29 -3.64 3.73
C PHE A 56 -6.93 -4.13 4.16
N ILE A 57 -6.89 -5.28 4.82
CA ILE A 57 -5.67 -5.86 5.36
C ILE A 57 -5.23 -7.00 4.44
N LEU A 58 -3.98 -6.92 3.99
CA LEU A 58 -3.30 -8.04 3.35
C LEU A 58 -2.53 -8.78 4.44
N THR A 59 -2.95 -10.01 4.70
CA THR A 59 -2.15 -10.94 5.47
C THR A 59 -0.99 -11.40 4.59
N SER A 60 0.22 -11.28 5.12
CA SER A 60 1.33 -12.09 4.63
C SER A 60 1.00 -13.55 4.97
N ASP A 61 1.20 -14.48 4.03
CA ASP A 61 1.02 -15.92 4.27
C ASP A 61 2.09 -16.48 5.23
N ASP A 62 3.10 -15.68 5.58
CA ASP A 62 4.11 -16.02 6.57
C ASP A 62 3.59 -15.74 7.98
N ALA A 63 2.57 -16.48 8.42
CA ALA A 63 2.23 -16.53 9.83
C ALA A 63 3.46 -17.06 10.60
N PRO A 64 3.87 -16.45 11.72
CA PRO A 64 4.98 -16.98 12.52
C PRO A 64 4.68 -18.44 12.89
N THR A 65 5.48 -19.38 12.39
CA THR A 65 5.37 -20.80 12.71
C THR A 65 5.90 -21.13 14.11
N HIS A 66 6.31 -20.11 14.86
CA HIS A 66 6.90 -20.24 16.18
C HIS A 66 5.82 -20.39 17.25
N THR A 67 5.84 -21.53 17.95
CA THR A 67 5.07 -21.73 19.17
C THR A 67 5.65 -20.84 20.27
N PRO A 68 4.85 -19.96 20.90
CA PRO A 68 5.34 -19.10 21.98
C PRO A 68 5.86 -19.91 23.16
N ALA A 69 7.02 -19.53 23.69
CA ALA A 69 7.58 -20.14 24.91
C ALA A 69 6.86 -19.68 26.18
N ASP A 70 6.42 -18.42 26.21
CA ASP A 70 5.67 -17.82 27.31
C ASP A 70 4.74 -16.69 26.83
N ALA A 71 4.08 -16.02 27.78
CA ALA A 71 3.12 -14.95 27.48
C ALA A 71 3.76 -13.68 26.89
N VAL A 72 5.02 -13.39 27.23
CA VAL A 72 5.76 -12.23 26.70
C VAL A 72 6.19 -12.54 25.27
N ASP A 73 6.72 -13.73 25.05
CA ASP A 73 7.08 -14.22 23.71
C ASP A 73 5.87 -14.21 22.77
N ALA A 74 4.69 -14.61 23.26
CA ALA A 74 3.44 -14.51 22.49
C ALA A 74 3.09 -13.06 22.08
N GLN A 75 3.32 -12.08 22.96
CA GLN A 75 3.08 -10.67 22.65
C GLN A 75 4.09 -10.13 21.64
N VAL A 76 5.35 -10.54 21.75
CA VAL A 76 6.41 -10.18 20.80
C VAL A 76 6.11 -10.76 19.42
N ILE A 77 5.77 -12.04 19.33
CA ILE A 77 5.36 -12.70 18.08
C ILE A 77 4.16 -11.97 17.45
N ALA A 78 3.15 -11.63 18.25
CA ALA A 78 2.00 -10.87 17.77
C ALA A 78 2.38 -9.48 17.26
N ALA A 79 3.31 -8.79 17.92
CA ALA A 79 3.78 -7.48 17.49
C ALA A 79 4.60 -7.54 16.18
N ILE A 80 5.38 -8.60 15.97
CA ILE A 80 6.06 -8.87 14.70
C ILE A 80 5.02 -9.06 13.60
N ALA A 81 4.08 -9.97 13.81
CA ALA A 81 3.03 -10.27 12.83
C ALA A 81 2.19 -9.03 12.49
N ASP A 82 1.91 -8.17 13.48
CA ASP A 82 1.19 -6.93 13.24
C ASP A 82 2.01 -5.91 12.44
N ALA A 83 3.31 -5.74 12.76
CA ALA A 83 4.20 -4.85 12.04
C ALA A 83 4.46 -5.28 10.58
N GLU A 84 4.33 -6.58 10.29
CA GLU A 84 4.51 -7.14 8.94
C GLU A 84 3.22 -7.10 8.09
N ARG A 85 2.06 -6.76 8.68
CA ARG A 85 0.81 -6.60 7.91
C ARG A 85 0.88 -5.39 6.98
N ILE A 86 0.50 -5.61 5.73
CA ILE A 86 0.27 -4.51 4.80
C ILE A 86 -1.18 -4.05 5.00
N VAL A 87 -1.32 -2.94 5.72
CA VAL A 87 -2.62 -2.31 5.99
C VAL A 87 -2.88 -1.24 4.93
N GLY A 88 -4.09 -1.26 4.38
CA GLY A 88 -4.57 -0.23 3.47
C GLY A 88 -6.05 0.05 3.64
N GLU A 89 -6.57 0.85 2.72
CA GLU A 89 -7.97 1.24 2.65
C GLU A 89 -8.52 0.91 1.26
N LYS A 90 -9.74 0.38 1.22
CA LYS A 90 -10.56 0.15 0.04
C LYS A 90 -11.59 1.27 -0.05
N LEU A 91 -11.73 1.86 -1.23
CA LEU A 91 -12.71 2.89 -1.55
C LEU A 91 -13.53 2.44 -2.76
N ARG A 92 -14.80 2.11 -2.53
CA ARG A 92 -15.74 1.75 -3.60
C ARG A 92 -16.37 2.99 -4.19
N LEU A 93 -16.50 2.99 -5.50
CA LEU A 93 -16.90 4.14 -6.29
C LEU A 93 -17.90 3.73 -7.37
N SER A 94 -18.80 4.65 -7.69
CA SER A 94 -19.63 4.60 -8.89
C SER A 94 -19.31 5.83 -9.73
N MET A 95 -19.12 5.66 -11.03
CA MET A 95 -18.73 6.76 -11.91
C MET A 95 -19.26 6.59 -13.33
N ASP A 96 -19.48 7.71 -14.01
CA ASP A 96 -19.87 7.75 -15.41
C ASP A 96 -18.75 8.42 -16.23
N LEU A 97 -18.32 7.79 -17.32
CA LEU A 97 -17.33 8.39 -18.22
C LEU A 97 -17.93 9.56 -19.00
N SER A 98 -17.29 10.73 -18.98
CA SER A 98 -17.82 11.89 -19.74
C SER A 98 -17.85 11.64 -21.24
N SER A 99 -16.91 10.84 -21.77
CA SER A 99 -16.79 10.60 -23.22
C SER A 99 -17.93 9.78 -23.82
N SER A 100 -18.60 8.96 -23.01
CA SER A 100 -19.61 8.00 -23.49
C SER A 100 -20.87 7.93 -22.63
N GLY A 101 -20.88 8.57 -21.46
CA GLY A 101 -21.91 8.38 -20.44
C GLY A 101 -21.95 6.97 -19.86
N MET A 102 -20.93 6.15 -20.11
CA MET A 102 -20.93 4.74 -19.70
C MET A 102 -20.75 4.63 -18.18
N PRO A 103 -21.67 3.95 -17.47
CA PRO A 103 -21.53 3.70 -16.05
C PRO A 103 -20.46 2.64 -15.79
N LEU A 104 -19.61 2.92 -14.83
CA LEU A 104 -18.50 2.09 -14.39
C LEU A 104 -18.67 1.70 -12.91
N LEU A 105 -18.32 0.45 -12.64
CA LEU A 105 -17.93 0.02 -11.31
C LEU A 105 -16.45 0.34 -11.12
N SER A 106 -16.07 0.91 -9.99
CA SER A 106 -14.65 1.11 -9.68
C SER A 106 -14.36 0.93 -8.21
N THR A 107 -13.21 0.32 -7.92
CA THR A 107 -12.67 0.24 -6.57
C THR A 107 -11.23 0.74 -6.59
N GLY A 108 -10.94 1.67 -5.69
CA GLY A 108 -9.59 2.09 -5.37
C GLY A 108 -9.09 1.40 -4.11
N TYR A 109 -7.83 0.99 -4.11
CA TYR A 109 -7.12 0.50 -2.93
C TYR A 109 -5.89 1.35 -2.73
N LEU A 110 -5.60 1.70 -1.48
CA LEU A 110 -4.40 2.44 -1.13
C LEU A 110 -3.68 1.79 0.04
N PHE A 111 -2.39 1.54 -0.14
CA PHE A 111 -1.51 0.99 0.87
C PHE A 111 -0.30 1.88 1.05
N TYR A 112 0.29 1.86 2.25
CA TYR A 112 1.57 2.46 2.54
C TYR A 112 2.56 1.36 2.92
N LYS A 113 3.61 1.20 2.12
CA LYS A 113 4.60 0.12 2.22
C LYS A 113 5.93 0.64 1.70
N GLN A 114 7.02 0.29 2.39
CA GLN A 114 8.38 0.56 1.92
C GLN A 114 8.64 2.05 1.58
N LEU A 115 8.02 2.98 2.32
CA LEU A 115 8.08 4.44 2.13
C LEU A 115 7.30 4.98 0.92
N TYR A 116 6.47 4.16 0.29
CA TYR A 116 5.69 4.50 -0.89
C TYR A 116 4.20 4.25 -0.67
N TYR A 117 3.39 5.01 -1.40
CA TYR A 117 2.00 4.65 -1.63
C TYR A 117 1.91 3.68 -2.80
N VAL A 118 1.15 2.60 -2.61
CA VAL A 118 0.74 1.68 -3.68
C VAL A 118 -0.77 1.85 -3.84
N LYS A 119 -1.18 2.47 -4.94
CA LYS A 119 -2.58 2.69 -5.30
C LYS A 119 -2.97 1.72 -6.42
N VAL A 120 -3.98 0.89 -6.19
CA VAL A 120 -4.56 0.02 -7.22
C VAL A 120 -5.94 0.55 -7.57
N ARG A 121 -6.22 0.72 -8.86
CA ARG A 121 -7.53 1.13 -9.38
C ARG A 121 -8.04 0.01 -10.26
N VAL A 122 -9.16 -0.59 -9.86
CA VAL A 122 -9.87 -1.57 -10.66
C VAL A 122 -11.15 -0.92 -11.16
N SER A 123 -11.46 -1.08 -12.44
CA SER A 123 -12.70 -0.59 -13.02
C SER A 123 -13.23 -1.50 -14.12
N ALA A 124 -14.54 -1.49 -14.29
CA ALA A 124 -15.24 -2.28 -15.30
C ALA A 124 -16.52 -1.56 -15.72
N ALA A 125 -16.96 -1.77 -16.97
CA ALA A 125 -18.28 -1.33 -17.39
C ALA A 125 -19.36 -2.08 -16.59
N GLN A 126 -20.32 -1.35 -16.01
CA GLN A 126 -21.35 -1.96 -15.15
C GLN A 126 -22.21 -3.00 -15.89
N ARG A 127 -22.36 -2.86 -17.22
CA ARG A 127 -23.08 -3.83 -18.06
C ARG A 127 -22.34 -5.15 -18.25
N ALA A 128 -21.04 -5.19 -17.98
CA ALA A 128 -20.19 -6.34 -18.29
C ALA A 128 -20.02 -7.27 -17.09
N ILE A 129 -20.23 -6.81 -15.86
CA ILE A 129 -20.01 -7.61 -14.66
C ILE A 129 -20.96 -7.18 -13.54
N ALA A 130 -21.52 -8.16 -12.82
CA ALA A 130 -22.33 -7.89 -11.64
C ALA A 130 -21.46 -7.37 -10.48
N GLN A 131 -22.01 -6.50 -9.64
CA GLN A 131 -21.29 -5.87 -8.53
C GLN A 131 -20.55 -6.87 -7.63
N PRO A 132 -21.13 -8.00 -7.19
CA PRO A 132 -20.44 -8.94 -6.29
C PRO A 132 -19.22 -9.58 -6.95
N ASP A 133 -19.33 -9.96 -8.23
CA ASP A 133 -18.24 -10.57 -8.98
C ASP A 133 -17.11 -9.55 -9.23
N PHE A 134 -17.48 -8.30 -9.54
CA PHE A 134 -16.52 -7.21 -9.66
C PHE A 134 -15.78 -6.96 -8.34
N ASP A 135 -16.49 -6.88 -7.22
CA ASP A 135 -15.89 -6.64 -5.91
C ASP A 135 -14.90 -7.76 -5.53
N ALA A 136 -15.25 -9.02 -5.83
CA ALA A 136 -14.39 -10.18 -5.58
C ALA A 136 -13.12 -10.15 -6.45
N LEU A 137 -13.25 -9.88 -7.75
CA LEU A 137 -12.10 -9.81 -8.67
C LEU A 137 -11.20 -8.61 -8.35
N ALA A 138 -11.77 -7.46 -7.98
CA ALA A 138 -11.00 -6.30 -7.58
C ALA A 138 -10.21 -6.57 -6.29
N ASP A 139 -10.81 -7.22 -5.30
CA ASP A 139 -10.13 -7.61 -4.06
C ASP A 139 -9.03 -8.63 -4.34
N GLN A 140 -9.28 -9.60 -5.23
CA GLN A 140 -8.27 -10.57 -5.65
C GLN A 140 -7.09 -9.89 -6.36
N ALA A 141 -7.34 -8.94 -7.25
CA ALA A 141 -6.30 -8.18 -7.94
C ALA A 141 -5.43 -7.41 -6.94
N ALA A 142 -6.04 -6.69 -5.98
CA ALA A 142 -5.30 -5.98 -4.95
C ALA A 142 -4.46 -6.93 -4.08
N ARG A 143 -5.03 -8.08 -3.67
CA ARG A 143 -4.33 -9.11 -2.88
C ARG A 143 -3.16 -9.75 -3.62
N ALA A 144 -3.23 -9.88 -4.94
CA ALA A 144 -2.15 -10.43 -5.75
C ALA A 144 -1.06 -9.39 -6.05
N LEU A 145 -1.46 -8.19 -6.48
CA LEU A 145 -0.54 -7.19 -7.02
C LEU A 145 0.24 -6.45 -5.94
N VAL A 146 -0.41 -6.05 -4.85
CA VAL A 146 0.22 -5.20 -3.83
C VAL A 146 1.38 -5.91 -3.10
N PRO A 147 1.27 -7.19 -2.71
CA PRO A 147 2.41 -7.91 -2.15
C PRO A 147 3.55 -8.09 -3.16
N ALA A 148 3.21 -8.30 -4.44
CA ALA A 148 4.18 -8.50 -5.52
C ALA A 148 4.97 -7.22 -5.87
N VAL A 149 4.38 -6.03 -5.70
CA VAL A 149 5.10 -4.76 -5.84
C VAL A 149 6.12 -4.63 -4.71
N LYS A 150 7.41 -4.71 -5.05
CA LYS A 150 8.52 -4.50 -4.12
C LYS A 150 9.26 -3.22 -4.50
N VAL A 151 9.42 -2.33 -3.55
CA VAL A 151 10.23 -1.12 -3.66
C VAL A 151 11.46 -1.28 -2.80
N THR A 152 12.63 -1.15 -3.41
CA THR A 152 13.93 -1.23 -2.74
C THR A 152 14.55 0.17 -2.71
N ASN A 153 14.78 0.68 -1.50
CA ASN A 153 15.31 2.02 -1.30
C ASN A 153 16.83 1.97 -1.17
N ILE A 154 17.54 2.66 -2.06
CA ILE A 154 19.01 2.72 -2.06
C ILE A 154 19.48 4.10 -1.62
N GLY A 155 20.37 4.15 -0.63
CA GLY A 155 20.90 5.38 -0.04
C GLY A 155 20.43 5.60 1.40
N GLY A 156 20.43 6.86 1.85
CA GLY A 156 19.83 7.23 3.14
C GLY A 156 18.33 7.46 2.96
N CYS A 157 17.49 6.54 3.45
CA CYS A 157 16.05 6.56 3.21
C CYS A 157 15.17 6.61 4.48
N ALA A 158 15.70 6.22 5.65
CA ALA A 158 14.98 6.32 6.91
C ALA A 158 15.95 6.40 8.08
N ASP A 159 15.59 7.17 9.10
CA ASP A 159 16.29 7.20 10.38
C ASP A 159 15.61 6.24 11.37
N LEU A 160 16.40 5.42 12.05
CA LEU A 160 15.92 4.55 13.12
C LEU A 160 16.09 5.26 14.46
N THR A 161 14.99 5.76 15.02
CA THR A 161 14.91 6.14 16.43
C THR A 161 13.90 5.23 17.11
N ILE A 162 14.32 4.54 18.16
CA ILE A 162 13.43 3.69 18.96
C ILE A 162 13.04 4.46 20.21
N HIS A 163 11.74 4.73 20.35
CA HIS A 163 11.18 5.39 21.52
C HIS A 163 10.68 4.35 22.52
N LEU A 164 11.25 4.35 23.72
CA LEU A 164 10.82 3.50 24.83
C LEU A 164 10.36 4.38 25.98
N ASP A 165 9.20 4.06 26.56
CA ASP A 165 8.76 4.70 27.79
C ASP A 165 9.54 4.13 28.97
N ALA A 166 10.33 4.98 29.63
CA ALA A 166 11.13 4.60 30.80
C ALA A 166 10.28 4.14 32.00
N LYS A 167 8.97 4.43 32.00
CA LYS A 167 8.02 3.99 33.02
C LYS A 167 7.31 2.69 32.64
N ALA A 168 7.46 2.22 31.41
CA ALA A 168 6.86 0.97 30.97
C ALA A 168 7.52 -0.22 31.69
N LYS A 169 6.74 -1.29 31.85
CA LYS A 169 7.30 -2.56 32.32
C LYS A 169 8.27 -3.12 31.27
N PRO A 170 9.33 -3.84 31.67
CA PRO A 170 10.32 -4.39 30.73
C PRO A 170 9.70 -5.18 29.57
N GLU A 171 8.64 -5.94 29.84
CA GLU A 171 7.92 -6.74 28.84
C GLU A 171 7.25 -5.87 27.78
N GLN A 172 6.62 -4.77 28.21
CA GLN A 172 6.02 -3.79 27.31
C GLN A 172 7.08 -3.07 26.48
N GLY A 173 8.22 -2.73 27.09
CA GLY A 173 9.37 -2.16 26.38
C GLY A 173 9.90 -3.09 25.28
N ALA A 174 9.96 -4.40 25.52
CA ALA A 174 10.39 -5.39 24.53
C ALA A 174 9.43 -5.48 23.33
N VAL A 175 8.12 -5.42 23.59
CA VAL A 175 7.07 -5.39 22.56
C VAL A 175 7.18 -4.11 21.72
N ASP A 176 7.30 -2.95 22.35
CA ASP A 176 7.36 -1.66 21.65
C ASP A 176 8.66 -1.49 20.85
N MET A 177 9.78 -1.98 21.38
CA MET A 177 11.05 -2.05 20.66
C MET A 177 10.92 -2.93 19.42
N THR A 178 10.38 -4.13 19.57
CA THR A 178 10.24 -5.09 18.46
C THR A 178 9.34 -4.54 17.36
N ARG A 179 8.21 -3.92 17.73
CA ARG A 179 7.30 -3.30 16.76
C ARG A 179 8.01 -2.23 15.93
N GLN A 180 8.75 -1.33 16.57
CA GLN A 180 9.48 -0.25 15.90
C GLN A 180 10.62 -0.77 15.01
N LEU A 181 11.38 -1.76 15.49
CA LEU A 181 12.42 -2.42 14.70
C LEU A 181 11.85 -3.08 13.45
N LYS A 182 10.76 -3.84 13.59
CA LYS A 182 10.12 -4.52 12.47
C LYS A 182 9.53 -3.55 11.46
N ALA A 183 8.90 -2.47 11.91
CA ALA A 183 8.43 -1.40 11.03
C ALA A 183 9.58 -0.80 10.21
N HIS A 184 10.72 -0.51 10.86
CA HIS A 184 11.89 0.04 10.17
C HIS A 184 12.51 -0.94 9.17
N LEU A 185 12.64 -2.21 9.52
CA LEU A 185 13.08 -3.25 8.58
C LEU A 185 12.13 -3.37 7.38
N GLY A 186 10.83 -3.13 7.58
CA GLY A 186 9.81 -3.08 6.54
C GLY A 186 10.01 -1.95 5.51
N PHE A 187 10.86 -0.96 5.77
CA PHE A 187 11.19 0.11 4.81
C PHE A 187 12.09 -0.36 3.65
N ASN A 188 12.68 -1.55 3.74
CA ASN A 188 13.49 -2.14 2.66
C ASN A 188 14.62 -1.21 2.18
N CYS A 189 15.33 -0.65 3.16
CA CYS A 189 16.37 0.37 3.02
C CYS A 189 17.77 -0.25 3.00
N TYR A 190 18.59 0.14 2.03
CA TYR A 190 19.97 -0.35 1.87
C TYR A 190 20.90 0.78 1.45
N THR A 191 22.18 0.73 1.83
CA THR A 191 23.13 1.79 1.42
C THR A 191 23.60 1.64 -0.02
N SER A 192 23.39 0.48 -0.65
CA SER A 192 23.83 0.18 -2.02
C SER A 192 23.02 -0.97 -2.64
N THR A 193 23.00 -1.02 -3.98
CA THR A 193 22.37 -2.11 -4.75
C THR A 193 22.96 -3.49 -4.43
N LYS A 194 24.27 -3.54 -4.12
CA LYS A 194 24.97 -4.75 -3.67
C LYS A 194 24.41 -5.28 -2.36
N GLN A 195 24.25 -4.43 -1.35
CA GLN A 195 23.66 -4.85 -0.07
C GLN A 195 22.20 -5.28 -0.21
N ALA A 196 21.47 -4.65 -1.12
CA ALA A 196 20.11 -5.04 -1.46
C ALA A 196 20.01 -6.35 -2.26
N GLY A 197 21.12 -6.87 -2.81
CA GLY A 197 21.14 -8.08 -3.62
C GLY A 197 20.42 -7.94 -4.96
N ILE A 198 20.30 -6.72 -5.50
CA ILE A 198 19.57 -6.43 -6.75
C ILE A 198 20.48 -6.07 -7.93
N GLU A 199 21.79 -6.27 -7.83
CA GLU A 199 22.75 -5.85 -8.87
C GLU A 199 22.43 -6.46 -10.24
N ASP A 200 22.01 -7.73 -10.29
CA ASP A 200 21.70 -8.39 -11.55
C ASP A 200 20.31 -8.02 -12.07
N LEU A 201 19.36 -7.75 -11.17
CA LEU A 201 18.04 -7.22 -11.54
C LEU A 201 18.17 -5.84 -12.18
N VAL A 202 18.98 -4.94 -11.62
CA VAL A 202 19.21 -3.60 -12.18
C VAL A 202 19.86 -3.65 -13.57
N LYS A 203 20.73 -4.64 -13.83
CA LYS A 203 21.37 -4.82 -15.14
C LYS A 203 20.43 -5.37 -16.20
N ALA A 204 19.49 -6.23 -15.80
CA ALA A 204 18.61 -6.95 -16.73
C ALA A 204 17.23 -6.29 -16.90
N ALA A 205 16.80 -5.46 -15.94
CA ALA A 205 15.51 -4.78 -16.00
C ALA A 205 15.54 -3.58 -16.95
N GLU A 206 14.39 -3.33 -17.58
CA GLU A 206 14.13 -2.03 -18.19
C GLU A 206 14.07 -0.98 -17.07
N VAL A 207 15.08 -0.11 -17.02
CA VAL A 207 15.17 0.94 -16.00
C VAL A 207 14.40 2.16 -16.50
N ILE A 208 13.27 2.45 -15.86
CA ILE A 208 12.58 3.74 -15.98
C ILE A 208 13.16 4.65 -14.90
N GLU A 209 14.05 5.54 -15.29
CA GLU A 209 14.61 6.53 -14.35
C GLU A 209 13.56 7.62 -14.09
N ILE A 210 13.12 7.74 -12.83
CA ILE A 210 12.28 8.84 -12.37
C ILE A 210 13.13 9.69 -11.44
N ALA A 211 13.69 10.77 -11.99
CA ALA A 211 14.50 11.72 -11.23
C ALA A 211 13.61 12.62 -10.38
N TYR A 212 13.88 12.67 -9.07
CA TYR A 212 13.27 13.62 -8.13
C TYR A 212 14.34 14.57 -7.62
N SER A 213 13.98 15.85 -7.44
CA SER A 213 14.84 16.79 -6.76
C SER A 213 14.82 16.53 -5.25
N ALA A 214 15.92 16.79 -4.54
CA ALA A 214 15.99 16.57 -3.08
C ALA A 214 14.91 17.37 -2.30
N GLY A 215 14.36 18.43 -2.89
CA GLY A 215 13.24 19.21 -2.33
C GLY A 215 11.91 18.47 -2.35
N ASP A 216 11.71 17.53 -3.28
CA ASP A 216 10.47 16.77 -3.45
C ASP A 216 10.25 15.73 -2.33
N TRP A 217 11.32 15.41 -1.59
CA TRP A 217 11.33 14.48 -0.46
C TRP A 217 11.07 15.14 0.90
N LYS A 218 10.93 16.47 0.96
CA LYS A 218 10.69 17.15 2.23
C LYS A 218 9.27 16.83 2.70
N SER A 219 9.20 16.06 3.79
CA SER A 219 8.01 15.90 4.62
C SER A 219 7.40 17.27 4.92
N GLN A 220 6.24 17.56 4.35
CA GLN A 220 5.28 18.44 5.01
C GLN A 220 4.62 17.69 6.16
#